data_AF-B4IT98-F1
#
_entry.id   AF-B4IT98-F1
#
_cell.length_a   1.000
_cell.length_b   1.000
_cell.length_c   1.000
_cell.angle_alpha   90.00
_cell.angle_beta   90.00
_cell.angle_gamma   90.00
#
_symmetry.space_group_name_H-M   'P 1'
#
loop_
_entity.id
_entity.type
_entity.pdbx_description
1 polymer ?
#
loop_
_entity_poly.entity_id
_entity_poly.type
_entity_poly.pdbx_seq_one_letter_code
_entity_poly.pdbx_strand_id
1 'polypeptide(L)'
;MMGEPKATTEPGEEQAFNCEDEANAIIKDVKAHVAEICISSKLASDATQIYLNIRTIESATCCVQVTSRGFKIVSSQYDTIDEESRISALLCNGQEQGNDNEEEIFETPYALLDKISPRYVESFGNQLCQQLRALQQMRTELNEEDEEEEE
;
A
#
# COMPACT_ATOMS: atom_id res chain seq x y z
N MET A 1 25.07 54.09 -8.34
CA MET A 1 24.30 53.22 -9.26
C MET A 1 24.10 51.91 -8.54
N MET A 2 22.86 51.56 -8.25
CA MET A 2 22.48 50.33 -7.57
C MET A 2 22.77 49.11 -8.45
N GLY A 3 23.24 48.03 -7.83
CA GLY A 3 23.17 46.67 -8.35
C GLY A 3 23.83 45.72 -7.36
N GLU A 4 23.26 44.62 -6.89
CA GLU A 4 21.93 44.01 -6.98
C GLU A 4 21.75 43.20 -5.67
N PRO A 5 20.52 42.91 -5.22
CA PRO A 5 20.29 42.24 -3.95
C PRO A 5 20.53 40.72 -4.02
N LYS A 6 20.96 40.20 -2.88
CA LYS A 6 21.17 38.80 -2.51
C LYS A 6 19.84 38.02 -2.60
N ALA A 7 19.74 37.06 -3.52
CA ALA A 7 18.67 36.07 -3.52
C ALA A 7 19.16 34.80 -2.81
N THR A 8 18.90 34.77 -1.51
CA THR A 8 18.74 33.54 -0.74
C THR A 8 17.50 32.82 -1.28
N THR A 9 17.61 31.57 -1.67
CA THR A 9 16.46 30.66 -1.69
C THR A 9 17.00 29.29 -1.31
N GLU A 10 16.92 28.99 -0.01
CA GLU A 10 16.89 27.61 0.44
C GLU A 10 15.64 26.96 -0.18
N PRO A 11 15.73 25.81 -0.84
CA PRO A 11 14.54 25.04 -1.11
C PRO A 11 14.14 24.44 0.24
N GLY A 12 13.13 25.06 0.88
CA GLY A 12 12.33 24.34 1.85
C GLY A 12 11.82 23.09 1.15
N GLU A 13 12.25 21.93 1.64
CA GLU A 13 11.77 20.62 1.23
C GLU A 13 10.30 20.52 1.64
N GLU A 14 9.42 21.18 0.90
CA GLU A 14 8.05 20.72 0.77
C GLU A 14 8.17 19.30 0.21
N GLN A 15 8.01 18.31 1.08
CA GLN A 15 7.83 16.92 0.68
C GLN A 15 6.61 16.88 -0.23
N ALA A 16 6.85 17.07 -1.53
CA ALA A 16 5.88 16.83 -2.56
C ALA A 16 5.43 15.38 -2.35
N PHE A 17 4.14 15.18 -2.10
CA PHE A 17 3.54 13.86 -1.99
C PHE A 17 3.78 13.14 -3.33
N ASN A 18 4.86 12.35 -3.39
CA ASN A 18 5.23 11.64 -4.59
C ASN A 18 4.46 10.32 -4.59
N CYS A 19 3.30 10.32 -5.26
CA CYS A 19 2.44 9.14 -5.36
C CYS A 19 3.20 7.90 -5.84
N GLU A 20 4.23 8.08 -6.68
CA GLU A 20 5.06 6.98 -7.15
C GLU A 20 5.91 6.38 -6.03
N ASP A 21 6.50 7.21 -5.17
CA ASP A 21 7.29 6.74 -4.02
C ASP A 21 6.39 6.03 -3.00
N GLU A 22 5.21 6.60 -2.74
CA GLU A 22 4.20 5.98 -1.86
C GLU A 22 3.75 4.63 -2.41
N ALA A 23 3.42 4.57 -3.71
CA ALA A 23 3.07 3.31 -4.39
C ALA A 23 4.20 2.28 -4.30
N ASN A 24 5.46 2.69 -4.51
CA ASN A 24 6.60 1.81 -4.40
C ASN A 24 6.83 1.32 -2.96
N ALA A 25 6.60 2.17 -1.96
CA ALA A 25 6.66 1.81 -0.54
C ALA A 25 5.58 0.77 -0.21
N ILE A 26 4.33 1.02 -0.63
CA ILE A 26 3.20 0.08 -0.46
C ILE A 26 3.52 -1.25 -1.15
N ILE A 27 3.96 -1.22 -2.40
CA ILE A 27 4.36 -2.42 -3.16
C ILE A 27 5.40 -3.21 -2.37
N LYS A 28 6.47 -2.57 -1.92
CA LYS A 28 7.56 -3.25 -1.20
C LYS A 28 7.05 -3.93 0.06
N ASP A 29 6.15 -3.27 0.78
CA ASP A 29 5.64 -3.74 2.05
C ASP A 29 4.68 -4.93 1.90
N VAL A 30 3.73 -4.86 0.98
CA VAL A 30 2.71 -5.92 0.83
C VAL A 30 3.08 -7.02 -0.17
N LYS A 31 4.14 -6.86 -0.96
CA LYS A 31 4.55 -7.82 -2.00
C LYS A 31 4.80 -9.23 -1.49
N ALA A 32 5.17 -9.41 -0.22
CA ALA A 32 5.35 -10.74 0.37
C ALA A 32 4.02 -11.48 0.62
N HIS A 33 2.90 -10.76 0.65
CA HIS A 33 1.59 -11.28 1.06
C HIS A 33 0.55 -11.27 -0.06
N VAL A 34 0.97 -10.93 -1.29
CA VAL A 34 0.14 -10.94 -2.50
C VAL A 34 0.89 -11.70 -3.58
N ALA A 35 0.18 -12.25 -4.56
CA ALA A 35 0.83 -12.95 -5.68
C ALA A 35 1.56 -11.97 -6.61
N GLU A 36 0.97 -10.79 -6.84
CA GLU A 36 1.54 -9.76 -7.70
C GLU A 36 0.98 -8.40 -7.29
N ILE A 37 1.82 -7.36 -7.29
CA ILE A 37 1.36 -5.97 -7.12
C ILE A 37 2.23 -5.05 -7.97
N CYS A 38 1.60 -4.19 -8.76
CA CYS A 38 2.26 -3.30 -9.72
C CYS A 38 1.46 -2.01 -9.91
N ILE A 39 2.14 -0.93 -10.30
CA ILE A 39 1.47 0.30 -10.73
C ILE A 39 0.80 0.07 -12.10
N SER A 40 -0.41 0.62 -12.30
CA SER A 40 -1.09 0.56 -13.58
C SER A 40 -0.31 1.32 -14.65
N SER A 41 -0.06 0.67 -15.78
CA SER A 41 0.66 1.27 -16.91
C SER A 41 -0.25 1.99 -17.90
N LYS A 42 -1.57 1.77 -17.81
CA LYS A 42 -2.54 2.38 -18.73
C LYS A 42 -3.35 3.51 -18.10
N LEU A 43 -3.53 3.50 -16.78
CA LEU A 43 -4.28 4.55 -16.10
C LEU A 43 -3.35 5.73 -15.80
N ALA A 44 -3.81 6.95 -16.10
CA ALA A 44 -3.07 8.16 -15.81
C ALA A 44 -2.86 8.28 -14.30
N SER A 45 -1.59 8.31 -13.89
CA SER A 45 -1.20 8.58 -12.51
C SER A 45 -0.91 10.08 -12.40
N ASP A 46 -1.58 10.75 -11.45
CA ASP A 46 -1.45 12.17 -11.19
C ASP A 46 -0.73 12.39 -9.85
N ALA A 47 -0.35 13.64 -9.56
CA ALA A 47 0.26 14.02 -8.28
C ALA A 47 -0.66 13.83 -7.05
N THR A 48 -1.92 13.47 -7.24
CA THR A 48 -2.92 13.28 -6.17
C THR A 48 -3.51 11.87 -6.13
N GLN A 49 -3.28 11.06 -7.18
CA GLN A 49 -3.87 9.74 -7.31
C GLN A 49 -2.98 8.82 -8.14
N ILE A 50 -2.87 7.56 -7.72
CA ILE A 50 -2.16 6.51 -8.45
C ILE A 50 -2.98 5.23 -8.45
N TYR A 51 -2.85 4.44 -9.50
CA TYR A 51 -3.59 3.18 -9.63
C TYR A 51 -2.66 2.00 -9.46
N LEU A 52 -3.05 1.08 -8.59
CA LEU A 52 -2.35 -0.18 -8.32
C LEU A 52 -3.17 -1.35 -8.84
N ASN A 53 -2.50 -2.27 -9.50
CA ASN A 53 -3.04 -3.57 -9.87
C ASN A 53 -2.52 -4.61 -8.88
N ILE A 54 -3.45 -5.37 -8.27
CA ILE A 54 -3.13 -6.38 -7.26
C ILE A 54 -3.68 -7.73 -7.72
N ARG A 55 -2.83 -8.76 -7.70
CA ARG A 55 -3.24 -10.17 -7.72
C ARG A 55 -3.07 -10.75 -6.33
N THR A 56 -4.16 -11.21 -5.76
CA THR A 56 -4.14 -11.92 -4.47
C THR A 56 -3.57 -13.33 -4.62
N ILE A 57 -3.25 -13.98 -3.51
CA ILE A 57 -2.74 -15.37 -3.49
C ILE A 57 -3.80 -16.35 -4.04
N GLU A 58 -5.08 -15.99 -3.95
CA GLU A 58 -6.21 -16.70 -4.54
C GLU A 58 -6.35 -16.50 -6.05
N SER A 59 -5.43 -15.78 -6.70
CA SER A 59 -5.49 -15.39 -8.11
C SER A 59 -6.63 -14.44 -8.47
N ALA A 60 -7.23 -13.77 -7.47
CA ALA A 60 -8.17 -12.69 -7.74
C ALA A 60 -7.38 -11.44 -8.16
N THR A 61 -7.80 -10.80 -9.25
CA THR A 61 -7.23 -9.52 -9.70
C THR A 61 -8.14 -8.37 -9.33
N CYS A 62 -7.55 -7.22 -9.04
CA CYS A 62 -8.30 -5.98 -8.90
C CYS A 62 -7.43 -4.77 -9.27
N CYS A 63 -8.10 -3.67 -9.60
CA CYS A 63 -7.49 -2.36 -9.75
C CYS A 63 -7.96 -1.48 -8.59
N VAL A 64 -7.01 -0.80 -7.98
CA VAL A 64 -7.18 -0.03 -6.75
C VAL A 64 -6.66 1.37 -7.00
N GLN A 65 -7.47 2.37 -6.70
CA GLN A 65 -7.08 3.76 -6.66
C GLN A 65 -6.51 4.09 -5.28
N VAL A 66 -5.33 4.69 -5.28
CA VAL A 66 -4.65 5.19 -4.08
C VAL A 66 -4.65 6.71 -4.16
N THR A 67 -5.15 7.34 -3.10
CA THR A 67 -5.19 8.79 -2.95
C THR A 67 -4.78 9.16 -1.52
N SER A 68 -4.64 10.45 -1.23
CA SER A 68 -4.42 10.92 0.15
C SER A 68 -5.54 10.54 1.12
N ARG A 69 -6.73 10.14 0.63
CA ARG A 69 -7.84 9.65 1.45
C ARG A 69 -7.72 8.16 1.81
N GLY A 70 -6.87 7.42 1.10
CA GLY A 70 -6.74 5.97 1.24
C GLY A 70 -6.89 5.22 -0.07
N PHE A 71 -7.28 3.95 0.06
CA PHE A 71 -7.31 2.94 -0.98
C PHE A 71 -8.75 2.59 -1.34
N LYS A 72 -9.09 2.59 -2.62
CA LYS A 72 -10.43 2.27 -3.10
C LYS A 72 -10.36 1.29 -4.26
N ILE A 73 -11.15 0.23 -4.23
CA ILE A 73 -11.26 -0.71 -5.35
C ILE A 73 -12.10 -0.04 -6.44
N VAL A 74 -11.55 0.03 -7.65
CA VAL A 74 -12.18 0.67 -8.80
C VAL A 74 -12.56 -0.32 -9.90
N SER A 75 -11.99 -1.52 -9.89
CA SER A 75 -12.35 -2.60 -10.81
C SER A 75 -11.84 -3.96 -10.33
N SER A 76 -12.45 -5.03 -10.85
CA SER A 76 -11.96 -6.42 -10.73
C SER A 76 -10.94 -6.80 -11.81
N GLN A 77 -10.68 -5.93 -12.78
CA GLN A 77 -9.69 -6.16 -13.83
C GLN A 77 -8.57 -5.12 -13.78
N TYR A 78 -7.37 -5.54 -14.13
CA TYR A 78 -6.20 -4.67 -14.21
C TYR A 78 -6.42 -3.53 -15.20
N ASP A 79 -5.89 -2.36 -14.86
CA ASP A 79 -5.89 -1.19 -15.74
C ASP A 79 -7.29 -0.75 -16.21
N THR A 80 -8.33 -1.08 -15.45
CA THR A 80 -9.70 -0.71 -15.76
C THR A 80 -10.33 -0.01 -14.56
N ILE A 81 -11.30 0.85 -14.84
CA ILE A 81 -12.10 1.52 -13.84
C ILE A 81 -13.54 1.28 -14.27
N ASP A 82 -14.33 0.68 -13.38
CA ASP A 82 -15.73 0.44 -13.68
C ASP A 82 -16.52 1.77 -13.66
N GLU A 83 -17.42 1.94 -14.63
CA GLU A 83 -18.15 3.21 -14.80
C GLU A 83 -19.05 3.50 -13.61
N GLU A 84 -19.64 2.47 -12.99
CA GLU A 84 -20.42 2.60 -11.74
C GLU A 84 -19.55 3.19 -10.63
N SER A 85 -18.29 2.74 -10.55
CA SER A 85 -17.34 3.20 -9.54
C SER A 85 -16.84 4.64 -9.80
N ARG A 86 -16.75 5.06 -11.08
CA ARG A 86 -16.49 6.46 -11.45
C ARG A 86 -17.65 7.37 -11.09
N ILE A 87 -18.87 6.95 -11.43
CA ILE A 87 -20.08 7.76 -11.22
C ILE A 87 -20.29 7.96 -9.72
N SER A 88 -20.12 6.91 -8.91
CA SER A 88 -20.19 7.01 -7.46
C SER A 88 -19.12 7.95 -6.88
N ALA A 89 -17.87 7.87 -7.34
CA ALA A 89 -16.81 8.81 -6.92
C ALA A 89 -17.16 10.28 -7.20
N LEU A 90 -17.85 10.58 -8.31
CA LEU A 90 -18.26 11.92 -8.68
C LEU A 90 -19.47 12.42 -7.88
N LEU A 91 -20.37 11.52 -7.49
CA LEU A 91 -21.62 11.83 -6.78
C LEU A 91 -21.43 11.90 -5.26
N CYS A 92 -20.44 11.21 -4.69
CA CYS A 92 -20.18 11.17 -3.24
C CYS A 92 -19.52 12.44 -2.66
N ASN A 93 -19.39 13.52 -3.43
CA ASN A 93 -18.83 14.80 -2.98
C ASN A 93 -19.73 15.58 -2.00
N GLY A 94 -20.62 14.94 -1.24
CA GLY A 94 -21.39 15.64 -0.20
C GLY A 94 -22.66 15.00 0.36
N GLN A 95 -22.88 13.68 0.31
CA GLN A 95 -24.05 13.09 0.97
C GLN A 95 -23.71 11.82 1.75
N GLU A 96 -23.73 11.95 3.07
CA GLU A 96 -23.90 10.84 4.02
C GLU A 96 -25.36 10.38 3.93
N GLN A 97 -25.62 9.19 3.36
CA GLN A 97 -26.72 8.32 3.76
C GLN A 97 -26.78 7.03 2.92
N GLY A 98 -26.30 5.95 3.53
CA GLY A 98 -27.12 4.75 3.77
C GLY A 98 -27.50 3.95 2.53
N ASN A 99 -26.52 3.25 1.95
CA ASN A 99 -26.77 2.01 1.22
C ASN A 99 -25.49 1.16 1.24
N ASP A 100 -25.61 -0.14 1.51
CA ASP A 100 -24.52 -1.14 1.64
C ASP A 100 -23.64 -1.35 0.36
N ASN A 101 -23.70 -0.43 -0.61
CA ASN A 101 -22.83 -0.34 -1.78
C ASN A 101 -21.93 0.91 -1.71
N GLU A 102 -21.63 1.39 -0.50
CA GLU A 102 -20.61 2.41 -0.29
C GLU A 102 -19.25 1.81 -0.65
N GLU A 103 -18.62 2.39 -1.66
CA GLU A 103 -17.28 2.02 -2.11
C GLU A 103 -16.31 2.25 -0.95
N GLU A 104 -16.02 1.15 -0.24
CA GLU A 104 -15.25 1.15 1.00
C GLU A 104 -13.86 1.75 0.73
N ILE A 105 -13.60 2.92 1.29
CA ILE A 105 -12.26 3.53 1.29
C ILE A 105 -11.52 2.95 2.47
N PHE A 106 -10.46 2.21 2.19
CA PHE A 106 -9.60 1.62 3.21
C PHE A 106 -8.48 2.61 3.56
N GLU A 107 -8.20 2.77 4.85
CA GLU A 107 -7.15 3.67 5.31
C GLU A 107 -5.75 3.12 5.01
N THR A 108 -5.59 1.80 5.07
CA THR A 108 -4.30 1.12 4.90
C THR A 108 -4.40 0.01 3.85
N PRO A 109 -3.27 -0.36 3.19
CA PRO A 109 -3.28 -1.45 2.23
C PRO A 109 -3.60 -2.79 2.93
N TYR A 110 -3.32 -2.93 4.23
CA TYR A 110 -3.65 -4.12 5.00
C TYR A 110 -5.16 -4.29 5.21
N ALA A 111 -5.87 -3.20 5.54
CA ALA A 111 -7.33 -3.24 5.70
C ALA A 111 -8.01 -3.63 4.38
N LEU A 112 -7.48 -3.15 3.25
CA LEU A 112 -7.92 -3.58 1.93
C LEU A 112 -7.65 -5.08 1.71
N LEU A 113 -6.42 -5.53 1.96
CA LEU A 113 -6.00 -6.92 1.74
C LEU A 113 -6.76 -7.91 2.61
N ASP A 114 -7.09 -7.55 3.85
CA ASP A 114 -7.94 -8.33 4.75
C ASP A 114 -9.32 -8.60 4.12
N LYS A 115 -9.87 -7.61 3.41
CA LYS A 115 -11.17 -7.72 2.74
C LYS A 115 -11.09 -8.49 1.41
N ILE A 116 -10.07 -8.26 0.59
CA ILE A 116 -9.97 -8.84 -0.77
C ILE A 116 -9.25 -10.20 -0.84
N SER A 117 -8.49 -10.57 0.19
CA SER A 117 -7.70 -11.81 0.23
C SER A 117 -7.84 -12.50 1.58
N PRO A 118 -8.78 -13.44 1.74
CA PRO A 118 -8.91 -14.22 2.98
C PRO A 118 -7.61 -14.93 3.40
N ARG A 119 -6.78 -15.36 2.43
CA ARG A 119 -5.48 -16.01 2.68
C ARG A 119 -4.36 -15.04 3.02
N TYR A 120 -4.54 -13.74 2.82
CA TYR A 120 -3.57 -12.73 3.24
C TYR A 120 -3.31 -12.86 4.75
N VAL A 121 -4.37 -12.97 5.56
CA VAL A 121 -4.29 -13.10 7.02
C VAL A 121 -3.54 -14.37 7.42
N GLU A 122 -3.84 -15.49 6.77
CA GLU A 122 -3.16 -16.76 7.01
C GLU A 122 -1.67 -16.67 6.63
N SER A 123 -1.34 -16.08 5.48
CA SER A 123 0.04 -15.91 5.02
C SER A 123 0.83 -14.99 5.94
N PHE A 124 0.22 -13.89 6.38
CA PHE A 124 0.81 -12.94 7.31
C PHE A 124 1.08 -13.60 8.67
N GLY A 125 0.10 -14.31 9.23
CA GLY A 125 0.25 -15.06 10.49
C GLY A 125 1.33 -16.13 10.41
N ASN A 126 1.42 -16.84 9.28
CA ASN A 126 2.47 -17.84 9.06
C ASN A 126 3.86 -17.20 8.99
N GLN A 127 4.01 -16.07 8.31
CA GLN A 127 5.27 -15.33 8.24
C GLN A 127 5.71 -14.85 9.63
N LEU A 128 4.78 -14.31 10.42
CA LEU A 128 5.06 -13.87 11.80
C LEU A 128 5.51 -15.06 12.67
N CYS A 129 4.82 -16.20 12.59
CA CYS A 129 5.21 -17.41 13.32
C CYS A 129 6.59 -17.96 12.90
N GLN A 130 6.97 -17.82 11.63
CA GLN A 130 8.30 -18.21 11.16
C GLN A 130 9.38 -17.29 11.73
N GLN A 131 9.17 -15.97 11.71
CA GLN A 131 10.13 -15.02 12.27
C GLN A 131 10.29 -15.18 13.79
N LEU A 132 9.20 -15.40 14.52
CA LEU A 132 9.27 -15.68 15.96
C LEU A 132 10.06 -16.95 16.29
N ARG A 133 9.89 -18.01 15.49
CA ARG A 133 10.67 -19.25 15.64
C ARG A 133 12.15 -19.04 15.34
N ALA A 134 12.46 -18.29 14.29
CA ALA A 134 13.85 -17.97 13.94
C ALA A 134 14.54 -17.16 15.05
N LEU A 135 13.84 -16.19 15.65
CA LEU A 135 14.38 -15.43 16.79
C LEU A 135 14.61 -16.30 18.02
N GLN A 136 13.72 -17.27 18.29
CA GLN A 136 13.92 -18.21 19.40
C GLN A 136 15.13 -19.10 19.17
N GLN A 137 15.30 -19.64 17.96
CA GLN A 137 16.45 -20.46 17.59
C GLN A 137 17.76 -19.69 17.73
N MET A 138 17.84 -18.48 17.17
CA MET A 138 19.03 -17.63 17.28
C MET A 138 19.39 -17.31 18.74
N ARG A 139 18.39 -17.07 19.60
CA ARG A 139 18.65 -16.80 21.02
C ARG A 139 19.15 -18.05 21.77
N THR A 140 18.68 -19.23 21.40
CA THR A 140 19.15 -20.48 21.98
C THR A 140 20.58 -20.79 21.55
N GLU A 141 20.89 -20.65 20.25
CA GLU A 141 22.24 -20.86 19.70
C GLU A 141 23.27 -19.92 20.34
N LEU A 142 22.94 -18.62 20.49
CA LEU A 142 23.83 -17.66 21.17
C LEU A 142 24.08 -18.01 22.65
N ASN A 143 23.07 -18.55 23.34
CA ASN A 143 23.22 -18.91 24.76
C ASN A 143 24.00 -20.23 24.94
N GLU A 144 24.06 -21.09 23.91
CA GLU A 144 24.87 -22.30 23.91
C GLU A 144 26.34 -22.00 23.57
N GLU A 145 26.61 -21.01 22.70
CA GLU A 145 27.98 -20.57 22.38
C GLU A 145 28.70 -19.89 23.56
N ASP A 146 27.98 -19.11 24.38
CA ASP A 146 28.55 -18.46 25.58
C ASP A 146 28.89 -19.48 26.71
N GLU A 147 28.23 -20.65 26.74
CA GLU A 147 28.52 -21.70 27.73
C GLU A 147 29.70 -22.60 27.32
N GLU A 148 30.01 -22.75 26.03
CA GLU A 148 31.16 -23.52 25.54
C GLU A 148 32.49 -22.73 25.55
N GLU A 149 32.48 -21.40 25.64
CA GLU A 149 33.71 -20.59 25.78
C GLU A 149 34.24 -20.49 27.22
N GLU A 150 33.46 -20.90 28.23
CA GLU A 150 33.88 -20.90 29.66
C GLU A 150 34.43 -22.26 30.18
N GLU A 151 34.49 -23.32 29.36
CA GLU A 151 35.16 -24.61 29.67
C GLU A 151 36.57 -24.75 29.07
#